data_AF-A0A3B0P5D6-F1
#
_entry.id   AF-A0A3B0P5D6-F1
#
_cell.length_a   1.000
_cell.length_b   1.000
_cell.length_c   1.000
_cell.angle_alpha   90.00
_cell.angle_beta   90.00
_cell.angle_gamma   90.00
#
_symmetry.space_group_name_H-M   'P 1'
#
loop_
_entity.id
_entity.type
_entity.pdbx_description
1 polymer ?
#
loop_
_entity_poly.entity_id
_entity_poly.type
_entity_poly.pdbx_seq_one_letter_code
_entity_poly.pdbx_strand_id
1 'polypeptide(L)' 'MGFKVTVTGGVTKEDIKLFKGIPIYIFIAGRTIYGAENPELAAKELKDEINKYW' A
#
# COMPACT_ATOMS: atom_id res chain seq x y z
N MET A 1 6.88 19.16 14.40
CA MET A 1 5.62 18.81 13.69
C MET A 1 6.00 18.37 12.29
N GLY A 2 5.82 17.08 11.97
CA GLY A 2 6.21 16.50 10.68
C GLY A 2 5.08 16.49 9.66
N PHE A 3 5.41 16.23 8.39
CA PHE A 3 4.43 16.08 7.31
C PHE A 3 3.80 14.69 7.33
N LYS A 4 2.49 14.62 7.10
CA LYS A 4 1.79 13.35 6.84
C LYS A 4 2.03 12.95 5.38
N VAL A 5 2.87 11.94 5.17
CA VAL A 5 3.23 11.48 3.83
C VAL A 5 2.20 10.48 3.32
N THR A 6 1.64 10.72 2.14
CA THR A 6 0.68 9.81 1.48
C THR A 6 1.29 9.32 0.17
N VAL A 7 1.18 8.02 -0.10
CA VAL A 7 1.72 7.37 -1.30
C VAL A 7 0.57 6.91 -2.19
N THR A 8 0.65 7.25 -3.49
CA THR A 8 -0.33 6.89 -4.52
C THR A 8 0.37 6.76 -5.87
N GLY A 9 -0.35 6.27 -6.89
CA GLY A 9 0.17 6.14 -8.26
C GLY A 9 0.57 4.70 -8.61
N GLY A 10 -0.41 3.83 -8.81
CA GLY A 10 -0.15 2.46 -9.26
C GLY A 10 0.51 1.56 -8.23
N VAL A 11 0.39 1.89 -6.93
CA VAL A 11 0.99 1.13 -5.83
C VAL A 11 0.58 -0.34 -5.90
N THR A 12 1.57 -1.22 -5.96
CA THR A 12 1.41 -2.67 -5.88
C THR A 12 1.93 -3.21 -4.55
N LYS A 13 1.64 -4.48 -4.26
CA LYS A 13 2.19 -5.19 -3.10
C LYS A 13 3.72 -5.13 -3.06
N GLU A 14 4.37 -5.30 -4.22
CA GLU A 14 5.83 -5.35 -4.31
C GLU A 14 6.50 -4.02 -4.00
N ASP A 15 5.80 -2.90 -4.20
CA ASP A 15 6.30 -1.55 -3.97
C ASP A 15 6.34 -1.19 -2.48
N ILE A 16 5.53 -1.84 -1.63
CA ILE A 16 5.40 -1.49 -0.20
C ILE A 16 6.75 -1.50 0.52
N LYS A 17 7.60 -2.49 0.21
CA LYS A 17 8.93 -2.63 0.82
C LYS A 17 9.88 -1.46 0.51
N LEU A 18 9.65 -0.74 -0.59
CA LEU A 18 10.50 0.39 -1.01
C LEU A 18 10.37 1.59 -0.05
N PHE A 19 9.25 1.67 0.67
CA PHE A 19 8.96 2.78 1.59
C PHE A 19 9.38 2.47 3.04
N LYS A 20 9.97 1.30 3.31
CA LYS A 20 10.41 0.90 4.66
C LYS A 20 11.32 1.95 5.27
N GLY A 21 11.04 2.34 6.51
CA GLY A 21 11.79 3.36 7.25
C GLY A 21 11.32 4.80 7.00
N ILE A 22 10.35 5.00 6.10
CA ILE A 22 9.67 6.28 5.91
C ILE A 22 8.36 6.25 6.73
N PRO A 23 8.03 7.31 7.49
CA PRO A 23 6.79 7.39 8.25
C PRO A 23 5.60 7.71 7.32
N ILE A 24 5.17 6.72 6.54
CA ILE A 24 4.00 6.82 5.66
C ILE A 24 2.73 6.84 6.49
N TYR A 25 1.82 7.76 6.14
CA TYR A 25 0.52 7.91 6.79
C TYR A 25 -0.57 7.12 6.08
N ILE A 26 -0.62 7.16 4.74
CA ILE A 26 -1.65 6.51 3.92
C ILE A 26 -1.03 5.94 2.64
N PHE A 27 -1.43 4.72 2.28
CA PHE A 27 -1.26 4.16 0.94
C PHE A 27 -2.61 4.18 0.21
N ILE A 28 -2.64 4.67 -1.03
CA ILE A 28 -3.83 4.69 -1.89
C ILE A 28 -3.60 3.72 -3.05
N ALA A 29 -4.41 2.65 -3.10
CA ALA A 29 -4.39 1.65 -4.17
C ALA A 29 -5.71 1.65 -4.94
N GLY A 30 -5.62 1.80 -6.26
CA GLY A 30 -6.75 1.81 -7.18
C GLY A 30 -6.84 0.49 -7.95
N ARG A 31 -6.34 0.50 -9.20
CA ARG A 31 -6.40 -0.64 -10.14
C ARG A 31 -5.85 -1.95 -9.56
N THR A 32 -4.86 -1.86 -8.68
CA THR A 32 -4.31 -2.99 -7.94
C THR A 32 -5.36 -3.77 -7.14
N ILE A 33 -6.41 -3.08 -6.66
CA ILE A 33 -7.53 -3.69 -5.92
C ILE A 33 -8.73 -3.91 -6.85
N TYR A 34 -9.30 -2.84 -7.43
CA TYR A 34 -10.56 -2.97 -8.19
C TYR A 34 -10.39 -3.65 -9.55
N GLY A 35 -9.17 -3.71 -10.08
CA GLY A 35 -8.85 -4.36 -11.34
C GLY A 35 -8.31 -5.80 -11.18
N ALA A 36 -8.20 -6.29 -9.94
CA ALA A 36 -7.78 -7.66 -9.68
C ALA A 36 -8.93 -8.65 -9.94
N GLU A 37 -8.58 -9.90 -10.27
CA GLU A 37 -9.56 -10.98 -10.42
C GLU A 37 -10.35 -11.22 -9.12
N ASN A 38 -9.68 -11.09 -7.97
CA ASN A 38 -10.30 -11.12 -6.65
C ASN A 38 -9.92 -9.86 -5.85
N PRO A 39 -10.76 -8.81 -5.86
CA PRO A 39 -10.49 -7.55 -5.17
C PRO A 39 -10.34 -7.69 -3.65
N GLU A 40 -11.10 -8.60 -3.01
CA GLU A 40 -11.00 -8.83 -1.57
C GLU A 40 -9.62 -9.41 -1.22
N LEU A 41 -9.18 -10.42 -1.99
CA LEU A 41 -7.87 -11.04 -1.79
C LEU A 41 -6.75 -10.02 -2.03
N ALA A 42 -6.83 -9.22 -3.10
CA ALA A 42 -5.85 -8.18 -3.40
C ALA A 42 -5.74 -7.14 -2.27
N ALA A 43 -6.88 -6.70 -1.72
CA ALA A 43 -6.90 -5.78 -0.58
C ALA A 43 -6.29 -6.40 0.69
N LYS A 44 -6.59 -7.68 0.97
CA LYS A 44 -5.99 -8.42 2.10
C LYS A 44 -4.48 -8.53 1.95
N GLU A 45 -4.00 -8.99 0.80
CA GLU A 45 -2.57 -9.14 0.54
C GLU A 45 -1.80 -7.82 0.65
N LEU A 46 -2.38 -6.72 0.15
CA LEU A 46 -1.77 -5.40 0.27
C LEU A 46 -1.68 -4.95 1.73
N LYS A 47 -2.75 -5.18 2.50
CA LYS A 47 -2.79 -4.84 3.93
C LYS A 47 -1.80 -5.69 4.73
N ASP A 48 -1.72 -6.99 4.47
CA ASP A 48 -0.73 -7.88 5.07
C ASP A 48 0.69 -7.44 4.78
N GLU A 49 0.98 -7.00 3.54
CA GLU A 49 2.31 -6.51 3.19
C GLU A 49 2.66 -5.20 3.91
N ILE A 50 1.70 -4.27 4.08
CA ILE A 50 1.89 -3.05 4.87
C ILE A 50 2.21 -3.40 6.34
N ASN A 51 1.46 -4.33 6.94
CA ASN A 51 1.65 -4.76 8.34
C ASN A 51 3.03 -5.40 8.62
N LYS A 52 3.77 -5.83 7.60
CA LYS A 52 5.14 -6.35 7.80
C LYS A 52 6.15 -5.25 8.11
N TYR A 53 5.83 -3.99 7.81
CA TYR A 53 6.75 -2.87 7.89
C TYR A 53 6.27 -1.73 8.81
N TRP A 54 4.97 -1.68 9.14
CA TRP A 54 4.33 -0.73 10.05
C TRP A 54 3.30 -1.42 10.94
#